data_AF-A0A7V2Y1R1-F1
#
_entry.id   AF-A0A7V2Y1R1-F1
#
_cell.length_a   1.000
_cell.length_b   1.000
_cell.length_c   1.000
_cell.angle_alpha   90.00
_cell.angle_beta   90.00
_cell.angle_gamma   90.00
#
_symmetry.space_group_name_H-M   'P 1'
#
loop_
_entity.id
_entity.type
_entity.pdbx_description
1 polymer ?
#
loop_
_entity_poly.entity_id
_entity_poly.type
_entity_poly.pdbx_seq_one_letter_code
_entity_poly.pdbx_strand_id
1 'polypeptide(L)'
;MPVEECRAMKILLMTDMEGVAGVKNSEDWCAPDSRFYSAGCRLLTLEVNAAVEGFFAGGATYVQVADGHGWGGIDIELLDPRVEYARGWGAKAWPFGLDESFSGVAWVGQHAKASTEYAHLAHTQSFAYINLSINGVSIGEFGQLGMCAAELGVPAFFGAGDLAFTKEAEALAPGIVTCAVKRGVTPGTGEECTVEEYRKRNAGAVHTTPVQARAMIRKAAEAAMWKLKKNPPPPIACKAPFERVAVLRPERAGEPVRTARERHPTSVIDLMAMPMDLK
;
A
#
# COMPACT_ATOMS: atom_id res chain seq x y z
N MET A 1 -40.11 -14.58 5.32
CA MET A 1 -39.03 -14.02 4.48
C MET A 1 -37.75 -14.17 5.27
N PRO A 2 -36.68 -14.79 4.74
CA PRO A 2 -35.40 -14.73 5.41
C PRO A 2 -35.00 -13.26 5.44
N VAL A 3 -34.73 -12.74 6.63
CA VAL A 3 -34.09 -11.45 6.80
C VAL A 3 -32.76 -11.58 6.07
N GLU A 4 -32.56 -10.81 5.00
CA GLU A 4 -31.21 -10.63 4.44
C GLU A 4 -30.37 -10.13 5.62
N GLU A 5 -29.56 -11.02 6.19
CA GLU A 5 -28.47 -10.61 7.08
C GLU A 5 -27.65 -9.63 6.23
N CYS A 6 -27.79 -8.33 6.49
CA CYS A 6 -26.91 -7.32 5.94
C CYS A 6 -25.52 -7.69 6.44
N ARG A 7 -24.77 -8.46 5.63
CA ARG A 7 -23.38 -8.82 5.91
C ARG A 7 -22.65 -7.52 6.21
N ALA A 8 -22.09 -7.41 7.41
CA ALA A 8 -21.41 -6.20 7.86
C ALA A 8 -20.35 -5.80 6.82
N MET A 9 -20.39 -4.55 6.35
CA MET A 9 -19.45 -4.01 5.37
C MET A 9 -18.15 -3.64 6.10
N LYS A 10 -17.31 -4.66 6.33
CA LYS A 10 -16.02 -4.56 7.04
C LYS A 10 -14.90 -4.21 6.06
N ILE A 11 -14.16 -3.15 6.35
CA ILE A 11 -13.04 -2.67 5.52
C ILE A 11 -11.74 -2.74 6.30
N LEU A 12 -10.70 -3.31 5.68
CA LEU A 12 -9.32 -3.12 6.14
C LEU A 12 -8.71 -1.95 5.36
N LEU A 13 -8.23 -0.93 6.06
CA LEU A 13 -7.52 0.20 5.47
C LEU A 13 -6.04 0.10 5.84
N MET A 14 -5.21 -0.30 4.88
CA MET A 14 -3.76 -0.25 4.98
C MET A 14 -3.27 1.19 4.81
N THR A 15 -2.29 1.58 5.63
CA THR A 15 -1.75 2.94 5.63
C THR A 15 -0.26 2.94 5.38
N ASP A 16 0.19 3.98 4.70
CA ASP A 16 1.61 4.21 4.43
C ASP A 16 1.88 5.73 4.32
N MET A 17 3.13 6.19 4.41
CA MET A 17 3.43 7.61 4.55
C MET A 17 3.96 8.26 3.27
N GLU A 18 4.73 7.52 2.49
CA GLU A 18 5.54 8.02 1.37
C GLU A 18 4.67 8.54 0.22
N GLY A 19 3.41 8.12 0.12
CA GLY A 19 2.43 8.54 -0.87
C GLY A 19 1.58 9.76 -0.48
N VAL A 20 1.65 10.22 0.78
CA VAL A 20 0.82 11.30 1.33
C VAL A 20 1.14 12.67 0.69
N ALA A 21 0.13 13.50 0.46
CA ALA A 21 0.34 14.87 -0.02
C ALA A 21 1.06 15.73 1.03
N GLY A 22 2.18 16.35 0.64
CA GLY A 22 3.02 17.17 1.53
C GLY A 22 4.25 16.44 2.09
N VAL A 23 4.28 15.10 2.10
CA VAL A 23 5.47 14.32 2.48
C VAL A 23 6.52 14.39 1.38
N LYS A 24 7.72 14.90 1.71
CA LYS A 24 8.76 15.28 0.75
C LYS A 24 9.84 14.22 0.50
N ASN A 25 10.38 13.60 1.54
CA ASN A 25 11.46 12.63 1.40
C ASN A 25 11.46 11.64 2.57
N SER A 26 12.09 10.48 2.40
CA SER A 26 12.14 9.46 3.45
C SER A 26 12.96 9.94 4.67
N GLU A 27 14.10 10.61 4.44
CA GLU A 27 15.05 10.99 5.49
C GLU A 27 14.54 12.04 6.47
N ASP A 28 13.79 13.04 6.01
CA ASP A 28 13.29 14.10 6.90
C ASP A 28 11.84 13.85 7.37
N TRP A 29 11.09 12.92 6.76
CA TRP A 29 9.64 12.76 7.02
C TRP A 29 9.18 11.36 7.43
N CYS A 30 9.88 10.28 7.07
CA CYS A 30 9.35 8.91 7.17
C CYS A 30 10.06 8.05 8.23
N ALA A 31 10.80 8.64 9.17
CA ALA A 31 11.40 7.88 10.28
C ALA A 31 11.25 8.61 11.62
N PRO A 32 11.15 7.90 12.76
CA PRO A 32 10.88 8.48 14.08
C PRO A 32 11.76 9.66 14.48
N ASP A 33 13.06 9.58 14.19
CA ASP A 33 14.03 10.62 14.54
C ASP A 33 14.13 11.74 13.50
N SER A 34 13.28 11.72 12.48
CA SER A 34 13.31 12.70 11.39
C SER A 34 12.66 14.02 11.80
N ARG A 35 13.20 15.12 11.26
CA ARG A 35 12.78 16.49 11.60
C ARG A 35 11.27 16.75 11.47
N PHE A 36 10.61 16.12 10.50
CA PHE A 36 9.20 16.38 10.17
C PHE A 36 8.31 15.14 10.34
N TYR A 37 8.76 14.10 11.02
CA TYR A 37 8.01 12.86 11.16
C TYR A 37 6.62 13.07 11.77
N SER A 38 6.49 13.81 12.86
CA SER A 38 5.18 14.13 13.45
C SER A 38 4.26 14.91 12.50
N ALA A 39 4.82 15.76 11.63
CA ALA A 39 4.04 16.44 10.60
C ALA A 39 3.58 15.45 9.52
N GLY A 40 4.43 14.50 9.13
CA GLY A 40 4.08 13.36 8.29
C GLY A 40 2.93 12.54 8.87
N CYS A 41 3.02 12.15 10.14
CA CYS A 41 1.97 11.41 10.83
C CYS A 41 0.64 12.15 10.85
N ARG A 42 0.67 13.46 11.14
CA ARG A 42 -0.53 14.30 11.11
C ARG A 42 -1.13 14.39 9.71
N LEU A 43 -0.30 14.51 8.66
CA LEU A 43 -0.78 14.55 7.27
C LEU A 43 -1.43 13.22 6.87
N LEU A 44 -0.77 12.09 7.14
CA LEU A 44 -1.29 10.75 6.88
C LEU A 44 -2.63 10.52 7.58
N THR A 45 -2.69 10.79 8.88
CA THR A 45 -3.90 10.59 9.69
C THR A 45 -5.09 11.37 9.13
N LEU A 46 -4.87 12.59 8.65
CA LEU A 46 -5.94 13.40 8.07
C LEU A 46 -6.39 12.93 6.68
N GLU A 47 -5.51 12.30 5.89
CA GLU A 47 -5.91 11.60 4.66
C GLU A 47 -6.66 10.29 4.96
N VAL A 48 -6.22 9.53 5.96
CA VAL A 48 -6.91 8.34 6.47
C VAL A 48 -8.32 8.69 6.94
N ASN A 49 -8.48 9.72 7.76
CA ASN A 49 -9.79 10.16 8.22
C ASN A 49 -10.71 10.58 7.07
N ALA A 50 -10.16 11.19 6.00
CA ALA A 50 -10.95 11.53 4.83
C ALA A 50 -11.45 10.27 4.09
N ALA A 51 -10.62 9.24 3.96
CA ALA A 51 -11.03 7.96 3.39
C ALA A 51 -12.09 7.28 4.26
N VAL A 52 -11.86 7.23 5.58
CA VAL A 52 -12.80 6.69 6.57
C VAL A 52 -14.16 7.39 6.51
N GLU A 53 -14.19 8.72 6.44
CA GLU A 53 -15.44 9.49 6.26
C GLU A 53 -16.17 9.06 4.97
N GLY A 54 -15.43 8.95 3.86
CA GLY A 54 -15.98 8.46 2.60
C GLY A 54 -16.50 7.02 2.69
N PHE A 55 -15.77 6.14 3.37
CA PHE A 55 -16.19 4.75 3.54
C PHE A 55 -17.50 4.63 4.31
N PHE A 56 -17.62 5.33 5.44
CA PHE A 56 -18.87 5.34 6.22
C PHE A 56 -20.03 5.98 5.43
N ALA A 57 -19.78 7.07 4.71
CA ALA A 57 -20.80 7.69 3.83
C ALA A 57 -21.27 6.72 2.74
N GLY A 58 -20.38 5.87 2.22
CA GLY A 58 -20.70 4.83 1.24
C GLY A 58 -21.26 3.53 1.83
N GLY A 59 -21.46 3.46 3.15
CA GLY A 59 -22.13 2.35 3.82
C GLY A 59 -21.22 1.30 4.46
N ALA A 60 -19.94 1.61 4.71
CA ALA A 60 -19.12 0.78 5.59
C ALA A 60 -19.72 0.77 7.00
N THR A 61 -19.69 -0.38 7.67
CA THR A 61 -20.19 -0.52 9.05
C THR A 61 -19.06 -0.74 10.05
N TYR A 62 -17.86 -1.01 9.55
CA TYR A 62 -16.66 -1.24 10.34
C TYR A 62 -15.43 -0.94 9.49
N VAL A 63 -14.45 -0.23 10.07
CA VAL A 63 -13.17 0.04 9.44
C VAL A 63 -12.06 -0.29 10.44
N GLN A 64 -11.14 -1.17 10.05
CA GLN A 64 -9.90 -1.39 10.78
C GLN A 64 -8.76 -0.72 10.02
N VAL A 65 -8.08 0.22 10.67
CA VAL A 65 -6.90 0.90 10.16
C VAL A 65 -5.67 0.10 10.57
N ALA A 66 -5.00 -0.50 9.59
CA ALA A 66 -3.73 -1.17 9.75
C ALA A 66 -2.58 -0.16 9.53
N ASP A 67 -1.81 0.10 10.58
CA ASP A 67 -0.63 0.97 10.51
C ASP A 67 0.51 0.27 9.76
N GLY A 68 0.63 0.51 8.46
CA GLY A 68 1.50 -0.28 7.57
C GLY A 68 2.90 0.31 7.40
N HIS A 69 3.05 1.61 7.60
CA HIS A 69 4.34 2.26 7.53
C HIS A 69 5.30 1.64 8.56
N GLY A 70 6.56 1.38 8.19
CA GLY A 70 7.46 0.53 8.98
C GLY A 70 7.61 0.92 10.47
N TRP A 71 7.57 2.22 10.77
CA TRP A 71 7.63 2.76 12.14
C TRP A 71 6.28 3.09 12.77
N GLY A 72 5.19 2.85 12.03
CA GLY A 72 3.90 3.46 12.23
C GLY A 72 3.85 4.88 11.66
N GLY A 73 2.65 5.40 11.39
CA GLY A 73 2.47 6.74 10.83
C GLY A 73 1.22 7.45 11.30
N ILE A 74 0.50 6.88 12.27
CA ILE A 74 -0.77 7.44 12.73
C ILE A 74 -0.61 8.24 14.02
N ASP A 75 -1.14 9.47 13.99
CA ASP A 75 -1.40 10.28 15.17
C ASP A 75 -2.71 9.80 15.81
N ILE A 76 -2.58 9.02 16.88
CA ILE A 76 -3.71 8.35 17.53
C ILE A 76 -4.74 9.31 18.14
N GLU A 77 -4.32 10.54 18.50
CA GLU A 77 -5.24 11.53 19.09
C GLU A 77 -6.11 12.21 18.03
N LEU A 78 -5.71 12.11 16.76
CA LEU A 78 -6.44 12.67 15.62
C LEU A 78 -7.23 11.63 14.84
N LEU A 79 -6.97 10.34 15.03
CA LEU A 79 -7.62 9.27 14.27
C LEU A 79 -9.13 9.26 14.53
N ASP A 80 -9.91 9.00 13.48
CA ASP A 80 -11.37 8.95 13.58
C ASP A 80 -11.84 7.96 14.67
N PRO A 81 -12.66 8.39 15.65
CA PRO A 81 -12.99 7.56 16.82
C PRO A 81 -13.89 6.36 16.50
N ARG A 82 -14.38 6.23 15.25
CA ARG A 82 -15.24 5.12 14.81
C ARG A 82 -14.44 3.91 14.30
N VAL A 83 -13.12 4.02 14.16
CA VAL A 83 -12.29 2.94 13.62
C VAL A 83 -11.66 2.10 14.72
N GLU A 84 -11.28 0.87 14.38
CA GLU A 84 -10.31 0.13 15.16
C GLU A 84 -8.92 0.34 14.57
N TYR A 85 -7.90 0.39 15.43
CA TYR A 85 -6.53 0.70 15.04
C TYR A 85 -5.62 -0.48 15.38
N ALA A 86 -4.96 -1.03 14.36
CA ALA A 86 -4.03 -2.15 14.48
C ALA A 86 -2.60 -1.67 14.19
N ARG A 87 -1.69 -1.90 15.14
CA ARG A 87 -0.27 -1.49 15.07
C ARG A 87 0.64 -2.51 15.74
N GLY A 88 1.95 -2.33 15.57
CA GLY A 88 2.95 -3.15 16.26
C GLY A 88 3.12 -4.54 15.66
N TRP A 89 3.08 -4.62 14.33
CA TRP A 89 3.17 -5.86 13.58
C TRP A 89 4.49 -6.61 13.86
N GLY A 90 4.38 -7.90 14.16
CA GLY A 90 5.55 -8.78 14.38
C GLY A 90 6.04 -9.45 13.11
N ALA A 91 7.01 -10.36 13.24
CA ALA A 91 7.63 -11.08 12.11
C ALA A 91 6.65 -11.93 11.26
N LYS A 92 5.43 -12.19 11.76
CA LYS A 92 4.35 -12.90 11.06
C LYS A 92 3.15 -11.97 10.84
N ALA A 93 3.42 -10.79 10.26
CA ALA A 93 2.42 -9.77 10.09
C ALA A 93 1.35 -10.13 9.06
N TRP A 94 1.67 -10.90 8.01
CA TRP A 94 0.75 -11.21 6.91
C TRP A 94 -0.48 -12.02 7.37
N PRO A 95 -1.71 -11.67 6.96
CA PRO A 95 -2.10 -10.59 6.05
C PRO A 95 -2.60 -9.30 6.77
N PHE A 96 -1.94 -8.91 7.85
CA PHE A 96 -2.20 -7.70 8.65
C PHE A 96 -3.61 -7.66 9.28
N GLY A 97 -4.02 -8.81 9.84
CA GLY A 97 -5.34 -8.95 10.48
C GLY A 97 -6.50 -9.15 9.50
N LEU A 98 -6.23 -9.22 8.19
CA LEU A 98 -7.24 -9.54 7.19
C LEU A 98 -7.72 -10.99 7.32
N ASP A 99 -9.02 -11.19 7.15
CA ASP A 99 -9.66 -12.51 7.05
C ASP A 99 -10.83 -12.46 6.03
N GLU A 100 -11.47 -13.60 5.77
CA GLU A 100 -12.60 -13.73 4.82
C GLU A 100 -13.88 -12.98 5.25
N SER A 101 -13.94 -12.46 6.49
CA SER A 101 -15.07 -11.65 6.95
C SER A 101 -15.04 -10.22 6.42
N PHE A 102 -13.90 -9.76 5.94
CA PHE A 102 -13.77 -8.44 5.31
C PHE A 102 -14.45 -8.41 3.94
N SER A 103 -15.09 -7.27 3.65
CA SER A 103 -15.74 -7.02 2.37
C SER A 103 -14.80 -6.41 1.33
N GLY A 104 -13.71 -5.77 1.78
CA GLY A 104 -12.71 -5.18 0.90
C GLY A 104 -11.49 -4.67 1.66
N VAL A 105 -10.39 -4.53 0.93
CA VAL A 105 -9.14 -3.91 1.40
C VAL A 105 -8.84 -2.63 0.62
N ALA A 106 -8.35 -1.62 1.34
CA ALA A 106 -8.07 -0.28 0.84
C ALA A 106 -6.67 0.20 1.26
N TRP A 107 -6.14 1.20 0.55
CA TRP A 107 -4.85 1.82 0.85
C TRP A 107 -4.93 3.35 0.88
N VAL A 108 -4.26 3.99 1.82
CA VAL A 108 -4.05 5.45 1.87
C VAL A 108 -2.58 5.76 2.15
N GLY A 109 -2.05 6.72 1.39
CA GLY A 109 -0.67 7.16 1.49
C GLY A 109 0.33 6.20 0.82
N GLN A 110 -0.13 5.35 -0.09
CA GLN A 110 0.68 4.33 -0.75
C GLN A 110 1.59 4.93 -1.84
N HIS A 111 2.82 4.43 -1.91
CA HIS A 111 3.74 4.68 -3.03
C HIS A 111 3.80 3.51 -4.02
N ALA A 112 4.37 3.77 -5.20
CA ALA A 112 4.58 2.74 -6.21
C ALA A 112 5.75 1.83 -5.85
N LYS A 113 5.75 0.62 -6.42
CA LYS A 113 6.83 -0.35 -6.29
C LYS A 113 8.18 0.17 -6.75
N ALA A 114 9.25 -0.48 -6.30
CA ALA A 114 10.61 -0.21 -6.74
C ALA A 114 10.74 -0.19 -8.26
N SER A 115 11.66 0.66 -8.76
CA SER A 115 11.99 0.79 -10.18
C SER A 115 10.86 1.33 -11.08
N THR A 116 9.81 1.91 -10.48
CA THR A 116 8.73 2.56 -11.23
C THR A 116 9.13 3.98 -11.65
N GLU A 117 9.08 4.26 -12.95
CA GLU A 117 9.34 5.60 -13.47
C GLU A 117 8.32 6.63 -13.00
N TYR A 118 8.75 7.89 -12.81
CA TYR A 118 7.91 9.00 -12.35
C TYR A 118 7.20 8.76 -11.02
N ALA A 119 7.70 7.84 -10.20
CA ALA A 119 7.17 7.56 -8.87
C ALA A 119 7.95 8.31 -7.79
N HIS A 120 7.23 8.95 -6.86
CA HIS A 120 7.83 9.56 -5.68
C HIS A 120 8.15 8.50 -4.62
N LEU A 121 9.38 8.48 -4.12
CA LEU A 121 9.86 7.55 -3.09
C LEU A 121 9.60 6.06 -3.41
N ALA A 122 9.59 5.69 -4.69
CA ALA A 122 9.33 4.31 -5.11
C ALA A 122 10.32 3.32 -4.49
N HIS A 123 9.79 2.32 -3.82
CA HIS A 123 10.53 1.18 -3.27
C HIS A 123 9.59 0.00 -3.04
N THR A 124 10.13 -1.13 -2.56
CA THR A 124 9.33 -2.28 -2.13
C THR A 124 9.97 -2.82 -0.85
N GLN A 125 9.33 -2.64 0.30
CA GLN A 125 9.82 -2.91 1.68
C GLN A 125 11.04 -2.09 2.09
N SER A 126 12.03 -1.97 1.22
CA SER A 126 13.19 -1.11 1.40
C SER A 126 13.69 -0.61 0.05
N PHE A 127 14.54 0.42 0.08
CA PHE A 127 15.22 0.92 -1.10
C PHE A 127 16.18 -0.09 -1.75
N ALA A 128 16.43 -1.25 -1.12
CA ALA A 128 17.30 -2.28 -1.67
C ALA A 128 16.67 -3.07 -2.84
N TYR A 129 15.35 -3.07 -2.97
CA TYR A 129 14.71 -3.84 -4.04
C TYR A 129 14.90 -3.16 -5.40
N ILE A 130 15.26 -3.95 -6.40
CA ILE A 130 15.07 -3.65 -7.82
C ILE A 130 13.69 -4.12 -8.24
N ASN A 131 13.35 -5.36 -7.88
CA ASN A 131 12.07 -5.97 -8.20
C ASN A 131 11.69 -7.02 -7.16
N LEU A 132 10.40 -7.10 -6.86
CA LEU A 132 9.77 -8.25 -6.23
C LEU A 132 8.70 -8.75 -7.18
N SER A 133 8.63 -10.06 -7.41
CA SER A 133 7.60 -10.63 -8.26
C SER A 133 6.99 -11.89 -7.67
N ILE A 134 5.71 -12.12 -7.98
CA ILE A 134 5.00 -13.37 -7.71
C ILE A 134 4.54 -13.94 -9.04
N ASN A 135 4.94 -15.17 -9.35
CA ASN A 135 4.63 -15.85 -10.62
C ASN A 135 4.99 -15.00 -11.86
N GLY A 136 6.11 -14.28 -11.79
CA GLY A 136 6.60 -13.40 -12.86
C GLY A 136 5.89 -12.03 -12.94
N VAL A 137 4.85 -11.79 -12.15
CA VAL A 137 4.19 -10.48 -12.06
C VAL A 137 4.96 -9.62 -11.07
N SER A 138 5.56 -8.53 -11.55
CA SER A 138 6.26 -7.55 -10.70
C SER A 138 5.29 -6.77 -9.82
N ILE A 139 5.52 -6.76 -8.51
CA ILE A 139 4.65 -6.18 -7.49
C ILE A 139 5.42 -5.29 -6.50
N GLY A 140 4.73 -4.28 -5.96
CA GLY A 140 5.13 -3.58 -4.73
C GLY A 140 4.39 -4.10 -3.50
N GLU A 141 4.44 -3.32 -2.44
CA GLU A 141 3.77 -3.60 -1.17
C GLU A 141 2.24 -3.68 -1.32
N PHE A 142 1.66 -2.83 -2.18
CA PHE A 142 0.27 -2.94 -2.62
C PHE A 142 -0.05 -4.35 -3.14
N GLY A 143 0.78 -4.86 -4.05
CA GLY A 143 0.58 -6.18 -4.63
C GLY A 143 0.78 -7.31 -3.64
N GLN A 144 1.69 -7.16 -2.67
CA GLN A 144 1.90 -8.16 -1.61
C GLN A 144 0.63 -8.36 -0.78
N LEU A 145 0.09 -7.28 -0.20
CA LEU A 145 -1.15 -7.37 0.58
C LEU A 145 -2.35 -7.70 -0.31
N GLY A 146 -2.43 -7.12 -1.51
CA GLY A 146 -3.53 -7.37 -2.43
C GLY A 146 -3.64 -8.82 -2.88
N MET A 147 -2.52 -9.51 -3.08
CA MET A 147 -2.52 -10.95 -3.40
C MET A 147 -2.87 -11.80 -2.18
N CYS A 148 -2.43 -11.45 -0.97
CA CYS A 148 -2.90 -12.08 0.25
C CYS A 148 -4.41 -11.92 0.43
N ALA A 149 -4.96 -10.73 0.15
CA ALA A 149 -6.40 -10.48 0.17
C ALA A 149 -7.14 -11.34 -0.86
N ALA A 150 -6.55 -11.51 -2.05
CA ALA A 150 -7.15 -12.34 -3.09
C ALA A 150 -7.26 -13.83 -2.72
N GLU A 151 -6.31 -14.37 -1.96
CA GLU A 151 -6.40 -15.72 -1.39
C GLU A 151 -7.61 -15.88 -0.47
N LEU A 152 -7.94 -14.83 0.30
CA LEU A 152 -9.10 -14.78 1.20
C LEU A 152 -10.42 -14.40 0.49
N GLY A 153 -10.40 -14.26 -0.84
CA GLY A 153 -11.55 -13.79 -1.62
C GLY A 153 -11.93 -12.33 -1.36
N VAL A 154 -11.06 -11.55 -0.72
CA VAL A 154 -11.29 -10.13 -0.39
C VAL A 154 -10.74 -9.25 -1.52
N PRO A 155 -11.57 -8.41 -2.14
CA PRO A 155 -11.12 -7.58 -3.25
C PRO A 155 -10.40 -6.30 -2.78
N ALA A 156 -9.36 -5.92 -3.53
CA ALA A 156 -8.77 -4.58 -3.48
C ALA A 156 -9.72 -3.60 -4.17
N PHE A 157 -10.31 -2.65 -3.43
CA PHE A 157 -11.38 -1.80 -3.97
C PHE A 157 -11.05 -0.30 -4.00
N PHE A 158 -10.11 0.16 -3.17
CA PHE A 158 -9.73 1.58 -3.11
C PHE A 158 -8.23 1.78 -2.86
N GLY A 159 -7.61 2.77 -3.49
CA GLY A 159 -6.23 3.17 -3.21
C GLY A 159 -5.98 4.66 -3.42
N ALA A 160 -5.31 5.32 -2.47
CA ALA A 160 -4.88 6.71 -2.58
C ALA A 160 -3.38 6.89 -2.32
N GLY A 161 -2.72 7.73 -3.11
CA GLY A 161 -1.29 7.97 -2.98
C GLY A 161 -0.66 8.64 -4.21
N ASP A 162 0.52 8.16 -4.62
CA ASP A 162 1.23 8.66 -5.80
C ASP A 162 0.55 8.25 -7.12
N LEU A 163 0.64 9.07 -8.16
CA LEU A 163 0.08 8.78 -9.49
C LEU A 163 0.67 7.52 -10.13
N ALA A 164 1.94 7.21 -9.90
CA ALA A 164 2.53 5.97 -10.39
C ALA A 164 1.96 4.76 -9.64
N PHE A 165 1.66 4.90 -8.35
CA PHE A 165 0.95 3.87 -7.58
C PHE A 165 -0.45 3.64 -8.13
N THR A 166 -1.22 4.69 -8.45
CA THR A 166 -2.58 4.48 -8.97
C THR A 166 -2.59 3.69 -10.27
N LYS A 167 -1.60 3.93 -11.14
CA LYS A 167 -1.40 3.16 -12.38
C LYS A 167 -1.02 1.71 -12.11
N GLU A 168 -0.12 1.47 -11.15
CA GLU A 168 0.24 0.12 -10.70
C GLU A 168 -0.99 -0.62 -10.19
N ALA A 169 -1.78 0.03 -9.33
CA ALA A 169 -2.96 -0.55 -8.71
C ALA A 169 -4.04 -0.91 -9.75
N GLU A 170 -4.32 -0.02 -10.70
CA GLU A 170 -5.28 -0.26 -11.78
C GLU A 170 -4.86 -1.40 -12.71
N ALA A 171 -3.57 -1.54 -12.98
CA ALA A 171 -3.04 -2.62 -13.80
C ALA A 171 -3.12 -3.99 -13.10
N LEU A 172 -2.87 -4.02 -11.78
CA LEU A 172 -2.83 -5.27 -11.02
C LEU A 172 -4.20 -5.71 -10.47
N ALA A 173 -5.08 -4.76 -10.11
CA ALA A 173 -6.40 -4.99 -9.56
C ALA A 173 -7.49 -4.33 -10.45
N PRO A 174 -7.93 -4.99 -11.54
CA PRO A 174 -8.92 -4.43 -12.45
C PRO A 174 -10.21 -4.03 -11.73
N GLY A 175 -10.57 -2.75 -11.84
CA GLY A 175 -11.78 -2.21 -11.22
C GLY A 175 -11.59 -1.60 -9.82
N ILE A 176 -10.39 -1.57 -9.28
CA ILE A 176 -10.06 -0.72 -8.12
C ILE A 176 -10.38 0.76 -8.44
N VAL A 177 -10.83 1.52 -7.44
CA VAL A 177 -10.96 2.99 -7.54
C VAL A 177 -9.71 3.63 -6.96
N THR A 178 -9.10 4.56 -7.69
CA THR A 178 -7.85 5.20 -7.26
C THR A 178 -7.97 6.72 -7.09
N CYS A 179 -7.10 7.30 -6.27
CA CYS A 179 -6.99 8.75 -6.08
C CYS A 179 -5.52 9.18 -5.99
N ALA A 180 -5.02 9.79 -7.06
CA ALA A 180 -3.66 10.35 -7.09
C ALA A 180 -3.63 11.72 -6.40
N VAL A 181 -2.83 11.87 -5.34
CA VAL A 181 -2.67 13.12 -4.58
C VAL A 181 -1.31 13.80 -4.81
N LYS A 182 -0.40 13.12 -5.50
CA LYS A 182 0.86 13.66 -6.00
C LYS A 182 1.39 12.86 -7.18
N ARG A 183 2.43 13.37 -7.83
CA ARG A 183 3.18 12.63 -8.86
C ARG A 183 4.68 12.88 -8.72
N GLY A 184 5.48 11.83 -8.86
CA GLY A 184 6.92 11.97 -9.03
C GLY A 184 7.28 12.66 -10.35
N VAL A 185 8.51 13.17 -10.43
CA VAL A 185 9.01 13.88 -11.62
C VAL A 185 10.29 13.28 -12.21
N THR A 186 10.88 12.29 -11.54
CA THR A 186 12.15 11.69 -11.96
C THR A 186 11.90 10.56 -12.98
N PRO A 187 12.45 10.64 -14.21
CA PRO A 187 12.40 9.55 -15.18
C PRO A 187 13.44 8.46 -14.89
N GLY A 188 13.27 7.30 -15.53
CA GLY A 188 14.15 6.15 -15.40
C GLY A 188 13.88 5.31 -14.16
N THR A 189 14.25 4.04 -14.24
CA THR A 189 13.97 3.03 -13.21
C THR A 189 14.93 3.11 -12.03
N GLY A 190 16.15 3.61 -12.25
CA GLY A 190 17.17 3.68 -11.21
C GLY A 190 17.73 2.31 -10.82
N GLU A 191 17.60 1.29 -11.68
CA GLU A 191 18.18 -0.05 -11.45
C GLU A 191 19.71 -0.02 -11.36
N GLU A 192 20.34 0.99 -11.97
CA GLU A 192 21.77 1.24 -11.94
C GLU A 192 22.28 1.76 -10.58
N CYS A 193 21.38 2.23 -9.72
CA CYS A 193 21.73 2.84 -8.44
C CYS A 193 22.03 1.80 -7.36
N THR A 194 23.04 2.07 -6.55
CA THR A 194 23.20 1.46 -5.21
C THR A 194 22.01 1.79 -4.31
N VAL A 195 21.89 1.12 -3.15
CA VAL A 195 20.86 1.40 -2.15
C VAL A 195 20.82 2.88 -1.75
N GLU A 196 21.98 3.47 -1.47
CA GLU A 196 22.08 4.85 -0.99
C GLU A 196 21.76 5.88 -2.07
N GLU A 197 22.18 5.62 -3.31
CA GLU A 197 21.83 6.47 -4.46
C GLU A 197 20.33 6.41 -4.75
N TYR A 198 19.75 5.21 -4.73
CA TYR A 198 18.33 5.01 -5.03
C TYR A 198 17.43 5.66 -3.98
N ARG A 199 17.80 5.57 -2.69
CA ARG A 199 17.11 6.24 -1.58
C ARG A 199 16.91 7.75 -1.82
N LYS A 200 17.87 8.40 -2.48
CA LYS A 200 17.87 9.85 -2.73
C LYS A 200 17.29 10.22 -4.10
N ARG A 201 17.26 9.28 -5.05
CA ARG A 201 16.91 9.53 -6.46
C ARG A 201 15.49 10.09 -6.64
N ASN A 202 14.51 9.51 -5.95
CA ASN A 202 13.09 9.66 -6.27
C ASN A 202 12.35 10.65 -5.34
N ALA A 203 13.04 11.67 -4.82
CA ALA A 203 12.48 12.65 -3.88
C ALA A 203 11.75 13.84 -4.53
N GLY A 204 11.80 13.99 -5.85
CA GLY A 204 11.12 15.07 -6.56
C GLY A 204 9.65 14.73 -6.84
N ALA A 205 8.71 15.61 -6.45
CA ALA A 205 7.30 15.45 -6.75
C ALA A 205 6.52 16.77 -6.87
N VAL A 206 5.40 16.72 -7.59
CA VAL A 206 4.37 17.76 -7.60
C VAL A 206 3.17 17.28 -6.80
N HIS A 207 2.79 18.06 -5.78
CA HIS A 207 1.75 17.68 -4.84
C HIS A 207 0.45 18.46 -5.08
N THR A 208 -0.67 17.78 -4.90
CA THR A 208 -1.94 18.44 -4.58
C THR A 208 -1.84 19.03 -3.16
N THR A 209 -2.54 20.13 -2.88
CA THR A 209 -2.55 20.68 -1.52
C THR A 209 -3.20 19.69 -0.54
N PRO A 210 -2.76 19.58 0.72
CA PRO A 210 -3.33 18.61 1.66
C PRO A 210 -4.84 18.73 1.86
N VAL A 211 -5.38 19.95 1.81
CA VAL A 211 -6.84 20.18 1.92
C VAL A 211 -7.58 19.58 0.71
N GLN A 212 -7.06 19.82 -0.50
CA GLN A 212 -7.66 19.28 -1.71
C GLN A 212 -7.48 17.76 -1.81
N ALA A 213 -6.33 17.22 -1.41
CA ALA A 213 -6.06 15.78 -1.36
C ALA A 213 -7.12 15.06 -0.51
N ARG A 214 -7.42 15.56 0.69
CA ARG A 214 -8.46 15.01 1.58
C ARG A 214 -9.85 15.05 0.93
N ALA A 215 -10.22 16.17 0.30
CA ALA A 215 -11.51 16.29 -0.38
C ALA A 215 -11.64 15.28 -1.54
N MET A 216 -10.56 15.07 -2.30
CA MET A 216 -10.51 14.07 -3.37
C MET A 216 -10.61 12.64 -2.83
N ILE A 217 -9.82 12.32 -1.80
CA ILE A 217 -9.81 11.00 -1.15
C ILE A 217 -11.19 10.65 -0.62
N ARG A 218 -11.84 11.55 0.14
CA ARG A 218 -13.19 11.32 0.68
C ARG A 218 -14.18 10.96 -0.42
N LYS A 219 -14.24 11.78 -1.48
CA LYS A 219 -15.18 11.58 -2.59
C LYS A 219 -14.91 10.25 -3.31
N ALA A 220 -13.65 9.93 -3.55
CA ALA A 220 -13.26 8.70 -4.24
C ALA A 220 -13.53 7.46 -3.37
N ALA A 221 -13.29 7.53 -2.06
CA ALA A 221 -13.57 6.48 -1.09
C ALA A 221 -15.07 6.16 -1.00
N GLU A 222 -15.92 7.18 -0.98
CA GLU A 222 -17.38 7.01 -1.02
C GLU A 222 -17.83 6.33 -2.32
N ALA A 223 -17.34 6.80 -3.47
CA ALA A 223 -17.63 6.18 -4.77
C ALA A 223 -17.15 4.72 -4.85
N ALA A 224 -15.98 4.43 -4.25
CA ALA A 224 -15.43 3.08 -4.18
C ALA A 224 -16.31 2.14 -3.37
N MET A 225 -16.86 2.60 -2.24
CA MET A 225 -17.82 1.83 -1.44
C MET A 225 -19.12 1.56 -2.18
N TRP A 226 -19.67 2.55 -2.90
CA TRP A 226 -20.84 2.34 -3.74
C TRP A 226 -20.58 1.27 -4.82
N LYS A 227 -19.40 1.30 -5.44
CA LYS A 227 -18.98 0.28 -6.40
C LYS A 227 -18.84 -1.08 -5.73
N LEU A 228 -18.16 -1.15 -4.58
CA LEU A 228 -17.98 -2.39 -3.82
C LEU A 228 -19.32 -3.04 -3.46
N LYS A 229 -20.31 -2.26 -3.01
CA LYS A 229 -21.63 -2.77 -2.64
C LYS A 229 -22.43 -3.27 -3.85
N LYS A 230 -22.33 -2.61 -5.00
CA LYS A 230 -23.17 -2.89 -6.18
C LYS A 230 -22.55 -3.91 -7.13
N ASN A 231 -21.24 -3.81 -7.35
CA ASN A 231 -20.48 -4.64 -8.27
C ASN A 231 -19.02 -4.72 -7.79
N PRO A 232 -18.74 -5.56 -6.78
CA PRO A 232 -17.39 -5.74 -6.25
C PRO A 232 -16.39 -6.02 -7.38
N PRO A 233 -15.19 -5.40 -7.38
CA PRO A 233 -14.16 -5.79 -8.32
C PRO A 233 -13.73 -7.24 -8.05
N PRO A 234 -13.28 -7.98 -9.08
CA PRO A 234 -12.73 -9.31 -8.86
C PRO A 234 -11.45 -9.21 -7.99
N PRO A 235 -11.16 -10.22 -7.16
CA PRO A 235 -9.86 -10.31 -6.52
C PRO A 235 -8.70 -10.34 -7.54
N ILE A 236 -7.51 -9.93 -7.11
CA ILE A 236 -6.31 -9.97 -7.96
C ILE A 236 -6.08 -11.41 -8.44
N ALA A 237 -5.89 -11.59 -9.74
CA ALA A 237 -5.65 -12.90 -10.30
C ALA A 237 -4.29 -13.44 -9.86
N CYS A 238 -4.29 -14.47 -9.00
CA CYS A 238 -3.10 -15.19 -8.60
C CYS A 238 -3.45 -16.68 -8.49
N LYS A 239 -2.64 -17.55 -9.11
CA LYS A 239 -2.89 -18.99 -9.13
C LYS A 239 -1.70 -19.75 -8.59
N ALA A 240 -1.97 -20.67 -7.68
CA ALA A 240 -0.97 -21.61 -7.20
C ALA A 240 -0.49 -22.55 -8.34
N PRO A 241 0.74 -23.09 -8.28
CA PRO A 241 1.75 -22.84 -7.24
C PRO A 241 2.30 -21.42 -7.31
N PHE A 242 2.74 -20.90 -6.16
CA PHE A 242 3.29 -19.56 -6.06
C PHE A 242 4.81 -19.58 -5.99
N GLU A 243 5.44 -18.63 -6.67
CA GLU A 243 6.88 -18.38 -6.66
C GLU A 243 7.13 -16.90 -6.42
N ARG A 244 7.86 -16.59 -5.35
CA ARG A 244 8.36 -15.24 -5.06
C ARG A 244 9.79 -15.13 -5.56
N VAL A 245 10.10 -14.09 -6.33
CA VAL A 245 11.47 -13.75 -6.73
C VAL A 245 11.76 -12.31 -6.32
N ALA A 246 12.80 -12.13 -5.51
CA ALA A 246 13.30 -10.81 -5.14
C ALA A 246 14.67 -10.58 -5.80
N VAL A 247 14.86 -9.40 -6.38
CA VAL A 247 16.14 -8.94 -6.94
C VAL A 247 16.52 -7.66 -6.20
N LEU A 248 17.69 -7.66 -5.57
CA LEU A 248 18.20 -6.55 -4.76
C LEU A 248 19.40 -5.88 -5.42
N ARG A 249 19.41 -4.54 -5.41
CA ARG A 249 20.54 -3.71 -5.84
C ARG A 249 21.71 -3.84 -4.86
N PRO A 250 22.94 -3.57 -5.30
CA PRO A 250 24.11 -3.60 -4.44
C PRO A 250 24.10 -2.49 -3.38
N GLU A 251 24.76 -2.75 -2.24
CA GLU A 251 24.99 -1.74 -1.21
C GLU A 251 26.08 -0.77 -1.67
N ARG A 252 27.12 -1.27 -2.34
CA ARG A 252 28.25 -0.49 -2.85
C ARG A 252 28.44 -0.67 -4.36
N ALA A 253 28.91 0.38 -5.01
CA ALA A 253 29.22 0.31 -6.45
C ALA A 253 30.22 -0.82 -6.74
N GLY A 254 29.90 -1.64 -7.74
CA GLY A 254 30.71 -2.80 -8.15
C GLY A 254 30.36 -4.12 -7.46
N GLU A 255 29.51 -4.13 -6.42
CA GLU A 255 28.96 -5.37 -5.88
C GLU A 255 27.87 -5.95 -6.81
N PRO A 256 27.68 -7.29 -6.83
CA PRO A 256 26.65 -7.91 -7.65
C PRO A 256 25.25 -7.65 -7.09
N VAL A 257 24.24 -7.72 -7.97
CA VAL A 257 22.85 -7.85 -7.54
C VAL A 257 22.64 -9.18 -6.82
N ARG A 258 21.80 -9.19 -5.78
CA ARG A 258 21.46 -10.39 -5.02
C ARG A 258 20.07 -10.86 -5.39
N THR A 259 19.84 -12.18 -5.39
CA THR A 259 18.55 -12.75 -5.76
C THR A 259 18.08 -13.78 -4.74
N ALA A 260 16.80 -13.72 -4.37
CA ALA A 260 16.13 -14.73 -3.57
C ALA A 260 14.96 -15.35 -4.34
N ARG A 261 14.69 -16.63 -4.09
CA ARG A 261 13.59 -17.36 -4.74
C ARG A 261 12.96 -18.36 -3.78
N GLU A 262 11.69 -18.15 -3.49
CA GLU A 262 10.90 -19.01 -2.62
C GLU A 262 9.66 -19.52 -3.36
N ARG A 263 9.16 -20.69 -2.94
CA ARG A 263 7.95 -21.30 -3.51
C ARG A 263 7.03 -21.78 -2.41
N HIS A 264 5.73 -21.65 -2.64
CA HIS A 264 4.72 -22.25 -1.79
C HIS A 264 3.64 -22.90 -2.68
N PRO A 265 3.21 -24.14 -2.38
CA PRO A 265 2.37 -24.90 -3.30
C PRO A 265 0.92 -24.42 -3.36
N THR A 266 0.42 -23.71 -2.34
CA THR A 266 -1.03 -23.46 -2.18
C THR A 266 -1.41 -22.09 -1.65
N SER A 267 -0.59 -21.48 -0.79
CA SER A 267 -0.88 -20.19 -0.14
C SER A 267 0.17 -19.12 -0.47
N VAL A 268 -0.28 -17.95 -0.93
CA VAL A 268 0.54 -16.76 -1.10
C VAL A 268 0.75 -16.03 0.24
N ILE A 269 -0.18 -16.16 1.20
CA ILE A 269 0.01 -15.68 2.57
C ILE A 269 1.22 -16.37 3.22
N ASP A 270 1.27 -17.70 3.17
CA ASP A 270 2.39 -18.47 3.71
C ASP A 270 3.69 -18.17 2.94
N LEU A 271 3.62 -17.97 1.62
CA LEU A 271 4.77 -17.54 0.81
C LEU A 271 5.32 -16.19 1.27
N MET A 272 4.45 -15.22 1.59
CA MET A 272 4.89 -13.91 2.09
C MET A 272 5.52 -14.01 3.48
N ALA A 273 5.06 -14.93 4.31
CA ALA A 273 5.61 -15.19 5.65
C ALA A 273 6.95 -15.95 5.63
N MET A 274 7.35 -16.53 4.49
CA MET A 274 8.65 -17.21 4.36
C MET A 274 9.81 -16.21 4.42
N PRO A 275 10.90 -16.53 5.15
CA PRO A 275 12.12 -15.74 5.10
C PRO A 275 12.70 -15.72 3.69
N MET A 276 13.42 -14.66 3.32
CA MET A 276 14.16 -14.61 2.07
C MET A 276 15.49 -15.34 2.22
N ASP A 277 15.77 -16.26 1.29
CA ASP A 277 17.08 -16.91 1.16
C ASP A 277 17.91 -16.18 0.09
N LEU A 278 18.63 -15.14 0.51
CA LEU A 278 19.43 -14.29 -0.38
C LEU A 278 20.69 -15.03 -0.82
N LYS A 279 20.83 -15.18 -2.14
CA LYS A 279 22.01 -15.74 -2.82
C LYS A 279 22.82 -14.67 -3.54
#